data_AF-A0A8B6F6N3-F1
#
_entry.id   AF-A0A8B6F6N3-F1
#
_cell.length_a   1.000
_cell.length_b   1.000
_cell.length_c   1.000
_cell.angle_alpha   90.00
_cell.angle_beta   90.00
_cell.angle_gamma   90.00
#
_symmetry.space_group_name_H-M   'P 1'
#
loop_
_entity.id
_entity.type
_entity.pdbx_description
1 polymer ?
#
loop_
_entity_poly.entity_id
_entity_poly.type
_entity_poly.pdbx_seq_one_letter_code
_entity_poly.pdbx_strand_id
1 'polypeptide(L)'
;AMVPALDISDNITWPGNINTKPKGLNIVTHLEVVTLEAKPFVHTRLRSEGGPCGTDEDKFELPCNHVNMSTNVTTEYCCWGYCMEMLREISQMVNFTYDVHISHDKTFGSFEKGYLQKDEVVKDELGC
;
A
#
# COMPACT_ATOMS: atom_id res chain seq x y z
N ALA A 1 -14.39 -41.79 19.49
CA ALA A 1 -13.11 -41.27 20.02
C ALA A 1 -12.31 -40.73 18.84
N MET A 2 -11.96 -39.44 18.85
CA MET A 2 -11.12 -38.81 17.83
C MET A 2 -9.68 -39.25 18.10
N VAL A 3 -9.07 -40.00 17.19
CA VAL A 3 -7.65 -40.37 17.29
C VAL A 3 -6.85 -39.09 16.99
N PRO A 4 -5.87 -38.70 17.82
CA PRO A 4 -5.00 -37.59 17.45
C PRO A 4 -4.28 -37.93 16.14
N ALA A 5 -4.23 -36.94 15.23
CA ALA A 5 -3.40 -37.02 14.05
C ALA A 5 -1.95 -37.31 14.48
N LEU A 6 -1.30 -38.22 13.76
CA LEU A 6 0.10 -38.65 13.94
C LEU A 6 0.97 -37.58 14.61
N ASP A 7 1.33 -37.81 15.87
CA ASP A 7 2.28 -36.99 16.60
C ASP A 7 3.70 -37.38 16.16
N ILE A 8 4.14 -36.78 15.06
CA ILE A 8 5.52 -36.88 14.58
C ILE A 8 6.32 -35.81 15.33
N SER A 9 6.54 -36.00 16.63
CA SER A 9 7.26 -35.04 17.49
C SER A 9 8.75 -35.34 17.61
N ASP A 10 9.19 -36.57 17.34
CA ASP A 10 10.43 -37.05 17.95
C ASP A 10 11.70 -36.80 17.12
N ASN A 11 11.59 -36.27 15.89
CA ASN A 11 12.77 -35.89 15.10
C ASN A 11 12.47 -34.92 13.93
N ILE A 12 11.59 -33.93 14.13
CA ILE A 12 11.41 -32.88 13.11
C ILE A 12 12.40 -31.75 13.36
N THR A 13 13.38 -31.63 12.48
CA THR A 13 14.26 -30.46 12.41
C THR A 13 13.65 -29.42 11.47
N TRP A 14 13.22 -28.29 12.03
CA TRP A 14 12.69 -27.15 11.30
C TRP A 14 13.83 -26.29 10.71
N PRO A 15 13.55 -25.47 9.68
CA PRO A 15 14.50 -24.50 9.15
C PRO A 15 15.12 -23.65 10.28
N GLY A 16 16.44 -23.48 10.26
CA GLY A 16 17.21 -22.88 11.36
C GLY A 16 17.79 -23.91 12.35
N ASN A 17 17.68 -25.21 12.05
CA ASN A 17 18.21 -26.31 12.87
C ASN A 17 17.61 -26.34 14.28
N ILE A 18 16.29 -26.13 14.37
CA ILE A 18 15.53 -26.15 15.63
C ILE A 18 14.56 -27.33 15.63
N ASN A 19 14.37 -27.98 16.79
CA ASN A 19 13.41 -29.09 16.92
C ASN A 19 12.04 -28.62 17.45
N THR A 20 11.90 -27.33 17.75
CA THR A 20 10.66 -26.71 18.19
C THR A 20 9.94 -26.10 16.99
N LYS A 21 8.67 -26.44 16.81
CA LYS A 21 7.83 -25.86 15.75
C LYS A 21 7.78 -24.33 15.90
N PRO A 22 8.28 -23.56 14.91
CA PRO A 22 8.20 -22.11 14.97
C PRO A 22 6.74 -21.65 14.86
N LYS A 23 6.45 -20.44 15.36
CA LYS A 23 5.14 -19.81 15.16
C LYS A 23 4.93 -19.64 13.65
N GLY A 24 3.84 -20.19 13.12
CA GLY A 24 3.55 -20.21 11.68
C GLY A 24 3.11 -18.86 11.10
N LEU A 25 3.27 -17.77 11.85
CA LEU A 25 2.88 -16.43 11.44
C LEU A 25 3.98 -15.44 11.87
N ASN A 26 4.53 -14.74 10.89
CA ASN A 26 5.36 -13.57 11.11
C ASN A 26 4.51 -12.33 10.78
N ILE A 27 4.26 -11.50 11.78
CA ILE A 27 3.49 -10.26 11.60
C ILE A 27 4.49 -9.15 11.26
N VAL A 28 4.46 -8.71 10.00
CA VAL A 28 5.29 -7.60 9.52
C VAL A 28 4.75 -6.29 10.09
N THR A 29 5.62 -5.47 10.66
CA THR A 29 5.29 -4.19 11.31
C THR A 29 5.65 -2.96 10.46
N HIS A 30 6.16 -3.18 9.25
CA HIS A 30 6.43 -2.12 8.27
C HIS A 30 5.50 -2.28 7.08
N LEU A 31 4.67 -1.27 6.80
CA LEU A 31 3.62 -1.31 5.78
C LEU A 31 3.93 -0.36 4.63
N GLU A 32 3.63 -0.79 3.40
CA GLU A 32 3.60 0.09 2.23
C GLU A 32 2.17 0.59 2.01
N VAL A 33 1.97 1.91 2.10
CA VAL A 33 0.65 2.54 2.00
C VAL A 33 0.52 3.26 0.67
N VAL A 34 -0.48 2.89 -0.13
CA VAL A 34 -0.82 3.62 -1.36
C VAL A 34 -1.81 4.75 -1.06
N THR A 35 -1.62 5.90 -1.70
CA THR A 35 -2.51 7.06 -1.56
C THR A 35 -2.82 7.70 -2.92
N LEU A 36 -3.75 8.66 -2.92
CA LEU A 36 -4.19 9.41 -4.08
C LEU A 36 -4.28 10.90 -3.73
N GLU A 37 -3.96 11.77 -4.68
CA GLU A 37 -4.20 13.22 -4.51
C GLU A 37 -5.71 13.46 -4.54
N ALA A 38 -6.27 13.91 -3.42
CA ALA A 38 -7.70 14.13 -3.26
C ALA A 38 -7.92 15.27 -2.27
N LYS A 39 -8.06 16.50 -2.76
CA LYS A 39 -8.26 17.69 -1.90
C LYS A 39 -9.68 17.67 -1.33
N PRO A 40 -9.86 17.91 -0.01
CA PRO A 40 -8.88 18.41 0.97
C PRO A 40 -8.18 17.32 1.82
N PHE A 41 -8.36 16.04 1.50
CA PHE A 41 -7.89 14.92 2.32
C PHE A 41 -6.39 14.62 2.18
N VAL A 42 -5.88 14.69 0.94
CA VAL A 42 -4.47 14.47 0.60
C VAL A 42 -4.05 15.51 -0.44
N HIS A 43 -3.03 16.27 -0.09
CA HIS A 43 -2.34 17.22 -0.95
C HIS A 43 -0.95 16.72 -1.29
N THR A 44 -0.44 17.12 -2.45
CA THR A 44 0.90 16.76 -2.94
C THR A 44 1.64 17.99 -3.44
N ARG A 45 2.96 18.05 -3.20
CA ARG A 45 3.87 19.04 -3.80
C ARG A 45 5.17 18.36 -4.22
N LEU A 46 5.81 18.84 -5.28
CA LEU A 46 7.11 18.34 -5.68
C LEU A 46 8.15 18.68 -4.60
N ARG A 47 8.97 17.70 -4.23
CA ARG A 47 10.04 17.91 -3.24
C ARG A 47 11.09 18.90 -3.73
N SER A 48 11.37 18.91 -5.03
CA SER A 48 12.33 19.83 -5.66
C SER A 48 11.92 21.31 -5.57
N GLU A 49 10.62 21.61 -5.52
CA GLU A 49 10.10 22.99 -5.62
C GLU A 49 10.05 23.71 -4.27
N GLY A 50 10.05 22.97 -3.16
CA GLY A 50 9.82 23.55 -1.84
C GLY A 50 10.64 22.95 -0.70
N GLY A 51 11.74 22.29 -1.03
CA GLY A 51 12.67 21.74 -0.05
C GLY A 51 12.24 20.38 0.54
N PRO A 52 12.89 19.92 1.61
CA PRO A 52 12.54 18.66 2.25
C PRO A 52 11.10 18.68 2.78
N CYS A 53 10.47 17.50 2.83
CA CYS A 53 9.17 17.36 3.48
C CYS A 53 9.34 17.70 4.97
N GLY A 54 8.55 18.68 5.43
CA GLY A 54 8.68 19.25 6.76
C GLY A 54 7.55 18.78 7.68
N THR A 55 7.92 18.55 8.94
CA THR A 55 6.95 18.38 10.02
C THR A 55 7.05 19.61 10.92
N ASP A 56 6.22 20.60 10.66
CA ASP A 56 6.08 21.78 11.52
C ASP A 56 4.91 21.56 12.50
N GLU A 57 4.79 22.39 13.54
CA GLU A 57 3.73 22.25 14.56
C GLU A 57 2.32 22.29 13.97
N ASP A 58 2.15 23.03 12.86
CA ASP A 58 0.86 23.20 12.17
C ASP A 58 0.68 22.31 10.94
N LYS A 59 1.73 21.57 10.51
CA LYS A 59 1.68 20.83 9.25
C LYS A 59 2.54 19.57 9.27
N PHE A 60 1.89 18.43 9.14
CA PHE A 60 2.55 17.14 8.91
C PHE A 60 2.70 16.84 7.43
N GLU A 61 3.92 16.98 6.89
CA GLU A 61 4.26 16.46 5.58
C GLU A 61 5.21 15.26 5.66
N LEU A 62 5.05 14.32 4.75
CA LEU A 62 5.91 13.14 4.63
C LEU A 62 6.30 12.88 3.17
N PRO A 63 7.44 12.20 2.91
CA PRO A 63 7.80 11.79 1.56
C PRO A 63 6.82 10.78 0.99
N CYS A 64 6.40 10.98 -0.26
CA CYS A 64 5.57 10.04 -0.99
C CYS A 64 5.99 9.99 -2.45
N ASN A 65 6.41 8.81 -2.92
CA ASN A 65 6.91 8.67 -4.28
C ASN A 65 5.78 8.35 -5.25
N HIS A 66 5.88 8.85 -6.48
CA HIS A 66 4.99 8.47 -7.57
C HIS A 66 5.81 7.86 -8.71
N VAL A 67 5.50 6.63 -9.08
CA VAL A 67 6.07 5.99 -10.26
C VAL A 67 5.11 6.19 -11.42
N ASN A 68 5.57 6.86 -12.47
CA ASN A 68 4.79 7.03 -13.68
C ASN A 68 4.70 5.69 -14.43
N MET A 69 3.49 5.24 -14.73
CA MET A 69 3.26 3.93 -15.37
C MET A 69 3.83 3.81 -16.79
N SER A 70 3.88 4.91 -17.56
CA SER A 70 4.34 4.86 -18.95
C SER A 70 5.85 5.01 -19.10
N THR A 71 6.47 5.83 -18.25
CA THR A 71 7.92 6.10 -18.32
C THR A 71 8.74 5.32 -17.30
N ASN A 72 8.10 4.71 -16.30
CA ASN A 72 8.71 4.07 -15.14
C ASN A 72 9.67 4.99 -14.37
N VAL A 73 9.43 6.31 -14.46
CA VAL A 73 10.22 7.33 -13.76
C VAL A 73 9.58 7.59 -12.40
N THR A 74 10.40 7.48 -11.35
CA THR A 74 10.02 7.83 -9.98
C THR A 74 10.20 9.31 -9.75
N THR A 75 9.15 9.98 -9.27
CA THR A 75 9.19 11.38 -8.86
C THR A 75 8.90 11.47 -7.37
N GLU A 76 9.73 12.23 -6.64
CA GLU A 76 9.59 12.45 -5.20
C GLU A 76 8.62 13.60 -4.90
N TYR A 77 7.58 13.32 -4.12
CA TYR A 77 6.64 14.32 -3.62
C TYR A 77 6.67 14.39 -2.09
N CYS A 78 6.12 15.47 -1.56
CA CYS A 78 5.68 15.55 -0.18
C CYS A 78 4.15 15.50 -0.12
N CYS A 79 3.61 14.63 0.72
CA CYS A 79 2.19 14.44 0.94
C CYS A 79 1.78 14.99 2.32
N TRP A 80 0.60 15.63 2.39
CA TRP A 80 0.02 16.10 3.65
C TRP A 80 -1.51 16.15 3.59
N GLY A 81 -2.14 16.39 4.72
CA GLY A 81 -3.59 16.52 4.85
C GLY A 81 -4.18 15.54 5.85
N TYR A 82 -5.50 15.59 6.01
CA TYR A 82 -6.23 14.84 7.03
C TYR A 82 -5.91 13.34 7.04
N CYS A 83 -5.82 12.70 5.87
CA CYS A 83 -5.53 11.27 5.80
C CYS A 83 -4.10 10.93 6.22
N MET A 84 -3.14 11.82 5.97
CA MET A 84 -1.73 11.60 6.37
C MET A 84 -1.56 11.76 7.88
N GLU A 85 -2.23 12.74 8.48
CA GLU A 85 -2.26 12.92 9.93
C GLU A 85 -2.95 11.75 10.62
N MET A 86 -4.11 11.33 10.12
CA MET A 86 -4.81 10.15 10.64
C MET A 86 -3.94 8.89 10.57
N LEU A 87 -3.21 8.68 9.47
CA LEU A 87 -2.28 7.55 9.34
C LEU A 87 -1.17 7.60 10.40
N ARG A 88 -0.59 8.78 10.65
CA ARG A 88 0.41 8.99 11.72
C ARG A 88 -0.16 8.66 13.09
N GLU A 89 -1.36 9.13 13.42
CA GLU A 89 -1.97 8.85 14.72
C GLU A 89 -2.23 7.35 14.89
N ILE A 90 -2.76 6.68 13.87
CA ILE A 90 -3.00 5.23 13.89
C ILE A 90 -1.67 4.46 14.04
N SER A 91 -0.60 4.88 13.37
CA SER A 91 0.70 4.22 13.45
C SER A 91 1.31 4.31 14.85
N GLN A 92 1.13 5.45 15.52
CA GLN A 92 1.59 5.67 16.90
C GLN A 92 0.75 4.85 17.90
N MET A 93 -0.56 4.78 17.70
CA MET A 93 -1.45 3.99 18.57
C MET A 93 -1.16 2.48 18.48
N VAL A 94 -0.91 1.98 17.27
CA VAL A 94 -0.73 0.53 17.01
C VAL A 94 0.75 0.10 17.05
N ASN A 95 1.68 1.06 17.01
CA ASN A 95 3.13 0.85 16.94
C ASN A 95 3.60 0.08 15.68
N PHE A 96 3.22 0.59 14.51
CA PHE A 96 3.81 0.15 13.23
C PHE A 96 4.51 1.30 12.51
N THR A 97 5.35 0.95 11.53
CA THR A 97 6.06 1.89 10.65
C THR A 97 5.51 1.77 9.23
N TYR A 98 5.63 2.82 8.43
CA TYR A 98 5.09 2.81 7.08
C TYR A 98 5.88 3.71 6.14
N ASP A 99 5.84 3.35 4.86
CA ASP A 99 6.23 4.19 3.72
C ASP A 99 5.01 4.48 2.85
N VAL A 100 4.94 5.68 2.27
CA VAL A 100 3.80 6.12 1.45
C VAL A 100 4.21 6.27 -0.01
N HIS A 101 3.35 5.85 -0.92
CA HIS A 101 3.50 6.11 -2.35
C HIS A 101 2.16 6.48 -2.99
N ILE A 102 2.19 7.24 -4.08
CA ILE A 102 1.01 7.67 -4.82
C ILE A 102 0.71 6.61 -5.88
N SER A 103 -0.57 6.22 -6.02
CA SER A 103 -1.01 5.25 -7.02
C SER A 103 -0.47 5.58 -8.41
N HIS A 104 -0.07 4.55 -9.15
CA HIS A 104 0.55 4.68 -10.48
C HIS A 104 -0.43 5.22 -11.53
N ASP A 105 -1.71 4.89 -11.40
CA ASP A 105 -2.79 5.25 -12.33
C ASP A 105 -3.56 6.52 -11.92
N LYS A 106 -3.32 7.01 -10.69
CA LYS A 106 -4.08 8.10 -10.05
C LYS A 106 -5.59 7.86 -10.03
N THR A 107 -6.04 6.60 -10.03
CA THR A 107 -7.46 6.25 -9.89
C THR A 107 -7.71 5.49 -8.59
N PHE A 108 -8.97 5.48 -8.13
CA PHE A 108 -9.39 4.70 -6.96
C PHE A 108 -9.51 3.20 -7.25
N GLY A 109 -9.39 2.79 -8.51
CA GLY A 109 -9.73 1.46 -8.98
C GLY A 109 -11.18 1.39 -9.49
N SER A 110 -11.35 0.81 -10.67
CA SER A 110 -12.65 0.47 -11.24
C SER A 110 -12.59 -0.92 -11.87
N PHE A 111 -13.73 -1.60 -11.96
CA PHE A 111 -13.78 -2.86 -12.66
C PHE A 111 -13.88 -2.60 -14.16
N GLU A 112 -12.79 -2.85 -14.88
CA GLU A 112 -12.81 -2.87 -16.34
C GLU A 112 -13.01 -4.30 -16.82
N LYS A 113 -14.13 -4.53 -17.53
CA LYS A 113 -14.33 -5.80 -18.24
C LYS A 113 -13.33 -5.79 -19.40
N GLY A 114 -12.23 -6.52 -19.24
CA GLY A 114 -11.27 -6.75 -20.30
C GLY A 114 -11.96 -7.40 -21.49
N TYR A 115 -12.43 -6.59 -22.43
CA TYR A 115 -12.84 -7.09 -23.73
C TYR A 115 -11.56 -7.55 -24.41
N LEU A 116 -11.33 -8.85 -24.43
CA LEU A 116 -10.54 -9.46 -25.48
C LEU A 116 -11.05 -8.84 -26.78
N GLN A 117 -10.18 -8.11 -27.47
CA GLN A 117 -10.47 -7.47 -28.74
C GLN A 117 -10.98 -8.54 -29.71
N LYS A 118 -12.30 -8.67 -29.78
CA LYS A 118 -12.98 -9.26 -30.92
C LYS A 118 -13.36 -8.10 -31.80
N ASP A 119 -12.74 -8.08 -32.96
CA ASP A 119 -13.11 -7.22 -34.06
C ASP A 119 -14.63 -7.25 -34.27
N GLU A 120 -15.12 -6.11 -34.77
CA GLU A 120 -16.42 -5.87 -35.40
C GLU A 120 -17.55 -5.28 -34.52
N VAL A 121 -17.64 -3.95 -34.64
CA VAL A 121 -18.84 -3.09 -34.65
C VAL A 121 -20.17 -3.76 -34.25
N VAL A 122 -20.66 -3.44 -33.05
CA VAL A 122 -22.09 -3.34 -32.80
C VAL A 122 -22.33 -2.03 -32.06
N LYS A 123 -22.80 -1.03 -32.81
CA LYS A 123 -23.50 0.13 -32.23
C LYS A 123 -24.83 -0.41 -31.73
N ASP A 124 -25.11 -0.22 -30.45
CA ASP A 124 -26.49 -0.01 -30.02
C ASP A 124 -26.49 0.98 -28.86
N GLU A 125 -27.18 2.09 -29.11
CA GLU A 125 -27.53 3.11 -28.13
C GLU A 125 -28.51 2.51 -27.14
N LEU A 126 -28.15 2.46 -25.86
CA LEU A 126 -29.10 2.45 -24.75
C LEU A 126 -28.44 3.14 -23.56
N GLY A 127 -28.57 4.46 -23.54
CA GLY A 127 -28.32 5.27 -22.36
C GLY A 127 -29.50 5.16 -21.39
N CYS A 128 -29.17 4.87 -20.13
CA CYS A 128 -29.97 5.29 -18.98
C CYS A 128 -29.90 6.82 -18.84
#